data_AF-A0A410G2A5-F1
#
_entry.id   AF-A0A410G2A5-F1
#
_cell.length_a   1.000
_cell.length_b   1.000
_cell.length_c   1.000
_cell.angle_alpha   90.00
_cell.angle_beta   90.00
_cell.angle_gamma   90.00
#
_symmetry.space_group_name_H-M   'P 1'
#
loop_
_entity.id
_entity.type
_entity.pdbx_description
1 polymer ?
#
loop_
_entity_poly.entity_id
_entity_poly.type
_entity_poly.pdbx_seq_one_letter_code
_entity_poly.pdbx_strand_id
1 'polypeptide(L)'
;MKYYIAYETDYRPFVLFNLVADSLEDLQELGLENSPLVVTEDQLTDPADPGYISYQYGICHQRVFNGNLEARPASEITKQQADLAKALEYQKTRRVGNVLDEGTFVFDGKEFPLTPAARAVYAAVIEATPPSTSLITTTGTYALADTKIDAFKAAYYAALFTVNNAEMVS
;
A
#
# COMPACT_ATOMS: atom_id res chain seq x y z
N MET A 1 -26.02 -2.15 -28.56
CA MET A 1 -24.80 -2.77 -28.00
C MET A 1 -23.73 -1.71 -28.12
N LYS A 2 -23.14 -1.29 -27.00
CA LYS A 2 -22.14 -0.22 -26.99
C LYS A 2 -20.75 -0.75 -27.30
N TYR A 3 -19.90 0.13 -27.81
CA TYR A 3 -18.52 -0.16 -28.19
C TYR A 3 -17.55 0.79 -27.51
N TYR A 4 -16.44 0.24 -27.06
CA TYR A 4 -15.43 0.98 -26.31
C TYR A 4 -14.06 0.80 -26.94
N ILE A 5 -13.24 1.85 -26.95
CA ILE A 5 -11.86 1.80 -27.43
C ILE A 5 -10.88 1.74 -26.26
N ALA A 6 -9.94 0.81 -26.32
CA ALA A 6 -8.83 0.70 -25.40
C ALA A 6 -7.83 1.85 -25.59
N TYR A 7 -7.33 2.40 -24.49
CA TYR A 7 -6.19 3.32 -24.48
C TYR A 7 -5.30 3.05 -23.27
N GLU A 8 -4.00 3.31 -23.44
CA GLU A 8 -3.04 3.14 -22.36
C GLU A 8 -2.99 4.35 -21.44
N THR A 9 -2.64 4.10 -20.19
CA THR A 9 -2.43 5.13 -19.17
C THR A 9 -1.16 4.82 -18.39
N ASP A 10 -0.51 5.87 -17.88
CA ASP A 10 0.70 5.74 -17.05
C ASP A 10 0.42 5.19 -15.65
N TYR A 11 -0.87 5.05 -15.31
CA TYR A 11 -1.35 4.65 -13.99
C TYR A 11 -2.25 3.43 -14.11
N ARG A 12 -2.40 2.69 -13.01
CA ARG A 12 -3.31 1.56 -12.97
C ARG A 12 -4.75 2.00 -13.24
N PRO A 13 -5.50 1.28 -14.11
CA PRO A 13 -5.24 -0.09 -14.57
C PRO A 13 -4.42 -0.29 -15.86
N PHE A 14 -3.64 0.71 -16.28
CA PHE A 14 -2.76 0.73 -17.45
C PHE A 14 -3.48 0.68 -18.79
N VAL A 15 -4.65 0.05 -18.87
CA VAL A 15 -5.57 0.11 -20.01
C VAL A 15 -6.96 0.46 -19.51
N LEU A 16 -7.54 1.50 -20.10
CA LEU A 16 -8.90 1.95 -19.88
C LEU A 16 -9.69 1.89 -21.19
N PHE A 17 -11.01 1.96 -21.08
CA PHE A 17 -11.93 1.83 -22.19
C PHE A 17 -12.88 3.03 -22.22
N ASN A 18 -12.88 3.80 -23.31
CA ASN A 18 -13.80 4.91 -23.50
C ASN A 18 -14.90 4.50 -24.46
N LEU A 19 -16.15 4.88 -24.17
CA LEU A 19 -17.26 4.71 -25.09
C LEU A 19 -16.96 5.48 -26.39
N VAL A 20 -17.06 4.81 -27.54
CA VAL A 20 -16.85 5.43 -28.86
C VAL A 20 -18.07 5.38 -29.76
N ALA A 21 -18.95 4.41 -29.56
CA ALA A 21 -20.15 4.23 -30.36
C ALA A 21 -21.24 3.53 -29.54
N ASP A 22 -22.49 3.96 -29.70
CA ASP A 22 -23.65 3.34 -29.03
C ASP A 22 -24.28 2.21 -29.88
N SER A 23 -23.89 2.13 -31.16
CA SER A 23 -24.33 1.13 -32.13
C SER A 23 -23.22 0.72 -33.10
N LEU A 24 -23.44 -0.37 -33.84
CA LEU A 24 -22.51 -0.82 -34.88
C LEU A 24 -22.47 0.14 -36.07
N GLU A 25 -23.59 0.78 -36.39
CA GLU A 25 -23.69 1.77 -37.47
C GLU A 25 -22.83 2.99 -37.17
N ASP A 26 -22.92 3.54 -35.95
CA ASP A 26 -22.04 4.63 -35.51
C ASP A 26 -20.56 4.23 -35.56
N LEU A 27 -20.24 2.99 -35.20
CA LEU A 27 -18.86 2.50 -35.23
C LEU A 27 -18.32 2.39 -36.67
N GLN A 28 -19.16 1.98 -37.62
CA GLN A 28 -18.84 1.92 -39.05
C GLN A 28 -18.67 3.31 -39.65
N GLU A 29 -19.52 4.27 -39.27
CA GLU A 29 -19.37 5.68 -39.69
C GLU A 29 -18.03 6.28 -39.21
N LEU A 30 -17.56 5.86 -38.03
CA LEU A 30 -16.26 6.23 -37.50
C LEU A 30 -15.08 5.48 -38.15
N GLY A 31 -15.33 4.45 -38.96
CA GLY A 31 -14.31 3.60 -39.57
C GLY A 31 -13.51 2.77 -38.56
N LEU A 32 -14.12 2.45 -37.41
CA LEU A 32 -13.49 1.75 -36.29
C LEU A 32 -13.98 0.31 -36.13
N GLU A 33 -14.86 -0.17 -37.00
CA GLU A 33 -15.48 -1.49 -36.92
C GLU A 33 -14.48 -2.66 -37.01
N ASN A 34 -13.32 -2.40 -37.60
CA ASN A 34 -12.21 -3.36 -37.71
C ASN A 34 -11.03 -3.03 -36.77
N SER A 35 -11.19 -2.06 -35.86
CA SER A 35 -10.12 -1.67 -34.95
C SER A 35 -9.85 -2.78 -33.92
N PRO A 36 -8.60 -3.27 -33.80
CA PRO A 36 -8.24 -4.30 -32.83
C PRO A 36 -8.24 -3.80 -31.37
N LEU A 37 -8.52 -2.51 -31.17
CA LEU A 37 -8.63 -1.87 -29.85
C LEU A 37 -10.08 -1.66 -29.42
N VAL A 38 -11.04 -1.88 -30.33
CA VAL A 38 -12.46 -1.74 -30.02
C VAL A 38 -13.03 -3.06 -29.49
N VAL A 39 -13.78 -2.96 -28.41
CA VAL A 39 -14.42 -4.08 -27.72
C VAL A 39 -15.90 -3.76 -27.48
N THR A 40 -16.71 -4.79 -27.26
CA THR A 40 -18.13 -4.62 -26.91
C THR A 40 -18.31 -4.34 -25.42
N GLU A 41 -19.49 -3.84 -25.05
CA GLU A 41 -19.94 -3.72 -23.67
C GLU A 41 -19.87 -5.06 -22.91
N ASP A 42 -20.31 -6.15 -23.55
CA ASP A 42 -20.33 -7.49 -22.94
C ASP A 42 -18.92 -7.96 -22.56
N GLN A 43 -17.92 -7.69 -23.40
CA GLN A 43 -16.52 -7.99 -23.07
C GLN A 43 -16.03 -7.22 -21.83
N LEU A 44 -16.66 -6.11 -21.44
CA LEU A 44 -16.30 -5.34 -20.24
C LEU A 44 -17.16 -5.69 -19.02
N THR A 45 -18.38 -6.22 -19.21
CA THR A 45 -19.37 -6.37 -18.14
C THR A 45 -19.86 -7.78 -17.88
N ASP A 46 -19.72 -8.72 -18.84
CA ASP A 46 -20.22 -10.09 -18.72
C ASP A 46 -19.09 -11.11 -18.54
N PRO A 47 -18.88 -11.67 -17.34
CA PRO A 47 -17.89 -12.72 -17.10
C PRO A 47 -18.13 -14.03 -17.87
N ALA A 48 -19.31 -14.23 -18.45
CA ALA A 48 -19.62 -15.38 -19.29
C ALA A 48 -19.20 -15.17 -20.76
N ASP A 49 -18.88 -13.93 -21.17
CA ASP A 49 -18.40 -13.64 -22.51
C ASP A 49 -17.01 -14.27 -22.74
N PRO A 50 -16.78 -15.02 -23.84
CA PRO A 50 -15.48 -15.63 -24.13
C PRO A 50 -14.32 -14.63 -24.26
N GLY A 51 -14.62 -13.37 -24.58
CA GLY A 51 -13.69 -12.25 -24.68
C GLY A 51 -13.69 -11.34 -23.45
N TYR A 52 -14.24 -11.77 -22.31
CA TYR A 52 -14.32 -10.96 -21.09
C TYR A 52 -12.96 -10.43 -20.63
N ILE A 53 -12.91 -9.13 -20.39
CA ILE A 53 -11.74 -8.37 -19.97
C ILE A 53 -11.83 -8.17 -18.47
N SER A 54 -11.07 -8.99 -17.76
CA SER A 54 -11.01 -8.95 -16.32
C SER A 54 -9.96 -7.97 -15.81
N TYR A 55 -10.22 -7.47 -14.62
CA TYR A 55 -9.30 -6.66 -13.83
C TYR A 55 -8.96 -7.40 -12.54
N GLN A 56 -7.69 -7.42 -12.16
CA GLN A 56 -7.25 -7.97 -10.87
C GLN A 56 -6.32 -6.97 -10.19
N TYR A 57 -6.60 -6.62 -8.92
CA TYR A 57 -5.81 -5.62 -8.18
C TYR A 57 -5.66 -4.27 -8.90
N GLY A 58 -6.70 -3.88 -9.63
CA GLY A 58 -6.69 -2.69 -10.47
C GLY A 58 -5.69 -2.80 -11.63
N ILE A 59 -5.41 -4.00 -12.15
CA ILE A 59 -4.57 -4.25 -13.33
C ILE A 59 -5.47 -4.85 -14.41
N CYS A 60 -5.51 -4.25 -15.60
CA CYS A 60 -6.19 -4.85 -16.75
C CYS A 60 -5.41 -6.09 -17.23
N HIS A 61 -6.10 -7.20 -17.43
CA HIS A 61 -5.51 -8.42 -18.01
C HIS A 61 -5.25 -8.32 -19.50
N GLN A 62 -5.61 -7.20 -20.14
CA GLN A 62 -5.21 -6.85 -21.49
C GLN A 62 -4.13 -5.76 -21.46
N ARG A 63 -3.32 -5.72 -22.52
CA ARG A 63 -2.37 -4.64 -22.81
C ARG A 63 -2.51 -4.22 -24.27
N VAL A 64 -2.14 -2.97 -24.57
CA VAL A 64 -1.99 -2.56 -25.96
C VAL A 64 -0.56 -2.84 -26.37
N PHE A 65 -0.36 -3.72 -27.34
CA PHE A 65 0.97 -4.06 -27.83
C PHE A 65 0.98 -4.10 -29.35
N ASN A 66 1.90 -3.35 -29.96
CA ASN A 66 1.98 -3.20 -31.42
C ASN A 66 0.63 -2.84 -32.07
N GLY A 67 -0.16 -1.98 -31.40
CA GLY A 67 -1.46 -1.53 -31.91
C GLY A 67 -2.60 -2.53 -31.75
N ASN A 68 -2.39 -3.65 -31.06
CA ASN A 68 -3.43 -4.66 -30.80
C ASN A 68 -3.73 -4.76 -29.31
N LEU A 69 -4.98 -5.13 -29.00
CA LEU A 69 -5.35 -5.55 -27.66
C LEU A 69 -5.00 -7.04 -27.50
N GLU A 70 -4.08 -7.33 -26.58
CA GLU A 70 -3.64 -8.71 -26.33
C GLU A 70 -3.54 -9.01 -24.83
N ALA A 71 -3.58 -10.30 -24.51
CA ALA A 71 -3.48 -10.76 -23.14
C ALA A 71 -2.15 -10.31 -22.52
N ARG A 72 -2.24 -9.67 -21.36
CA ARG A 72 -1.08 -9.28 -20.56
C ARG A 72 -0.39 -10.55 -20.06
N PRO A 73 0.95 -10.67 -20.20
CA PRO A 73 1.68 -11.80 -19.66
C PRO A 73 1.46 -11.96 -18.15
N ALA A 74 1.26 -13.20 -17.69
CA ALA A 74 1.08 -13.49 -16.26
C ALA A 74 2.26 -13.05 -15.38
N SER A 75 3.48 -13.01 -15.94
CA SER A 75 4.68 -12.49 -15.27
C SER A 75 4.58 -10.99 -14.99
N GLU A 76 3.98 -10.20 -15.88
CA GLU A 76 3.73 -8.78 -15.65
C GLU A 76 2.68 -8.55 -14.58
N ILE A 77 1.58 -9.33 -14.61
CA ILE A 77 0.53 -9.24 -13.57
C ILE A 77 1.12 -9.55 -12.20
N THR A 78 1.88 -10.65 -12.09
CA THR A 78 2.57 -11.04 -10.86
C THR A 78 3.52 -9.93 -10.36
N LYS A 79 4.32 -9.34 -11.26
CA LYS A 79 5.22 -8.23 -10.92
C LYS A 79 4.45 -7.03 -10.39
N GLN A 80 3.40 -6.62 -11.09
CA GLN A 80 2.57 -5.48 -10.69
C GLN A 80 1.84 -5.76 -9.36
N GLN A 81 1.40 -6.99 -9.11
CA GLN A 81 0.85 -7.37 -7.82
C GLN A 81 1.89 -7.24 -6.69
N ALA A 82 3.13 -7.69 -6.92
CA ALA A 82 4.21 -7.54 -5.95
C ALA A 82 4.55 -6.08 -5.67
N ASP A 83 4.60 -5.24 -6.71
CA ASP A 83 4.84 -3.79 -6.58
C ASP A 83 3.73 -3.10 -5.76
N LEU A 84 2.48 -3.50 -5.93
CA LEU A 84 1.37 -3.00 -5.11
C LEU A 84 1.48 -3.42 -3.66
N ALA A 85 1.76 -4.70 -3.40
CA ALA A 85 1.93 -5.21 -2.05
C ALA A 85 3.04 -4.44 -1.31
N LYS A 86 4.17 -4.20 -1.99
CA LYS A 86 5.28 -3.40 -1.47
C LYS A 86 4.90 -1.95 -1.18
N ALA A 87 4.14 -1.32 -2.09
CA ALA A 87 3.68 0.06 -1.89
C ALA A 87 2.72 0.17 -0.69
N LEU A 88 1.81 -0.79 -0.53
CA LEU A 88 0.90 -0.86 0.61
C LEU A 88 1.65 -1.07 1.92
N GLU A 89 2.62 -1.98 1.95
CA GLU A 89 3.47 -2.21 3.12
C GLU A 89 4.24 -0.95 3.51
N TYR A 90 4.83 -0.26 2.54
CA TYR A 90 5.51 1.02 2.80
C TYR A 90 4.58 2.09 3.39
N GLN A 91 3.35 2.20 2.87
CA GLN A 91 2.35 3.12 3.44
C GLN A 91 1.98 2.75 4.88
N LYS A 92 1.80 1.45 5.18
CA LYS A 92 1.55 0.96 6.53
C LYS A 92 2.71 1.27 7.47
N THR A 93 3.95 1.01 7.06
CA THR A 93 5.14 1.35 7.87
C THR A 93 5.25 2.86 8.14
N ARG A 94 4.97 3.71 7.13
CA ARG A 94 4.94 5.16 7.33
C ARG A 94 3.87 5.60 8.32
N ARG A 95 2.69 4.98 8.27
CA ARG A 95 1.59 5.26 9.19
C ARG A 95 1.96 4.89 10.62
N VAL A 96 2.52 3.69 10.84
CA VAL A 96 3.09 3.26 12.13
C VAL A 96 4.12 4.28 12.62
N GLY A 97 5.04 4.70 11.75
CA GLY A 97 6.05 5.71 12.06
C GLY A 97 5.43 7.02 12.58
N ASN A 98 4.45 7.57 11.84
CA ASN A 98 3.78 8.82 12.23
C ASN A 98 3.06 8.69 13.58
N VAL A 99 2.34 7.59 13.82
CA VAL A 99 1.64 7.35 15.10
C VAL A 99 2.63 7.21 16.25
N LEU A 100 3.77 6.53 16.03
CA LEU A 100 4.84 6.44 17.02
C LEU A 100 5.47 7.80 17.30
N ASP A 101 5.65 8.64 16.30
CA ASP A 101 6.35 9.92 16.45
C ASP A 101 5.55 10.91 17.33
N GLU A 102 4.23 10.78 17.37
CA GLU A 102 3.33 11.52 18.26
C GLU A 102 2.99 10.76 19.56
N GLY A 103 3.39 9.48 19.63
CA GLY A 103 3.01 8.56 20.69
C GLY A 103 3.86 8.65 21.94
N THR A 104 3.32 8.09 23.02
CA THR A 104 4.01 7.94 24.31
C THR A 104 3.75 6.56 24.89
N PHE A 105 4.59 6.12 25.82
CA PHE A 105 4.30 4.97 26.66
C PHE A 105 4.54 5.30 28.14
N VAL A 106 3.90 4.55 29.03
CA VAL A 106 4.00 4.76 30.48
C VAL A 106 4.90 3.71 31.10
N PHE A 107 5.87 4.16 31.89
CA PHE A 107 6.71 3.31 32.74
C PHE A 107 6.96 4.00 34.08
N ASP A 108 6.83 3.27 35.19
CA ASP A 108 7.08 3.79 36.54
C ASP A 108 6.28 5.09 36.85
N GLY A 109 5.06 5.19 36.31
CA GLY A 109 4.20 6.36 36.44
C GLY A 109 4.67 7.61 35.67
N LYS A 110 5.63 7.46 34.76
CA LYS A 110 6.12 8.51 33.86
C LYS A 110 5.80 8.19 32.41
N GLU A 111 5.48 9.23 31.65
CA GLU A 111 5.26 9.14 30.21
C GLU A 111 6.54 9.41 29.44
N PHE A 112 6.87 8.53 28.49
CA PHE A 112 8.06 8.59 27.67
C PHE A 112 7.66 8.78 26.21
N PRO A 113 8.21 9.79 25.50
CA PRO A 113 7.90 10.00 24.08
C PRO A 113 8.46 8.87 23.23
N LEU A 114 7.76 8.51 22.15
CA LEU A 114 8.18 7.52 21.15
C LEU A 114 8.72 8.16 19.86
N THR A 115 9.11 9.44 19.92
CA THR A 115 9.79 10.14 18.82
C THR A 115 11.03 9.36 18.33
N PRO A 116 11.47 9.55 17.07
CA PRO A 116 12.62 8.82 16.53
C PRO A 116 13.89 8.98 17.37
N ALA A 117 14.14 10.19 17.88
CA ALA A 117 15.29 10.48 18.74
C ALA A 117 15.19 9.75 20.08
N ALA A 118 14.02 9.75 20.71
CA ALA A 118 13.80 9.07 21.98
C ALA A 118 13.96 7.55 21.84
N ARG A 119 13.38 6.96 20.78
CA ARG A 119 13.51 5.53 20.46
C ARG A 119 14.97 5.11 20.25
N ALA A 120 15.77 5.93 19.58
CA ALA A 120 17.20 5.67 19.40
C ALA A 120 17.95 5.65 20.74
N VAL A 121 17.65 6.58 21.63
CA VAL A 121 18.23 6.60 22.99
C VAL A 121 17.80 5.38 23.79
N TYR A 122 16.52 5.02 23.77
CA TYR A 122 16.03 3.85 24.49
C TYR A 122 16.67 2.56 23.99
N ALA A 123 16.80 2.39 22.67
CA ALA A 123 17.48 1.25 22.08
C ALA A 123 18.94 1.14 22.55
N ALA A 124 19.68 2.26 22.52
CA ALA A 124 21.06 2.30 23.00
C ALA A 124 21.17 1.96 24.50
N VAL A 125 20.25 2.44 25.33
CA VAL A 125 20.23 2.15 26.77
C VAL A 125 19.88 0.69 27.05
N ILE A 126 18.91 0.14 26.31
CA ILE A 126 18.52 -1.28 26.42
C ILE A 126 19.67 -2.20 25.98
N GLU A 127 20.43 -1.83 24.97
CA GLU A 127 21.55 -2.63 24.46
C GLU A 127 22.80 -2.52 25.34
N ALA A 128 23.17 -1.32 25.77
CA ALA A 128 24.37 -1.10 26.58
C ALA A 128 24.19 -1.49 28.07
N THR A 129 22.95 -1.59 28.56
CA THR A 129 22.61 -1.88 29.95
C THR A 129 23.44 -1.09 30.98
N PRO A 130 23.49 0.25 30.89
CA PRO A 130 24.35 1.05 31.75
C PRO A 130 23.90 0.99 33.23
N PRO A 131 24.82 1.13 34.20
CA PRO A 131 24.50 1.07 35.64
C PRO A 131 23.44 2.10 36.09
N SER A 132 23.44 3.28 35.46
CA SER A 132 22.37 4.28 35.59
C SER A 132 22.35 5.17 34.35
N THR A 133 21.18 5.64 33.93
CA THR A 133 21.06 6.61 32.83
C THR A 133 19.88 7.54 33.04
N SER A 134 20.07 8.82 32.72
CA SER A 134 18.99 9.79 32.70
C SER A 134 18.29 9.75 31.35
N LEU A 135 16.98 9.51 31.37
CA LEU A 135 16.09 9.54 30.21
C LEU A 135 15.20 10.77 30.26
N ILE A 136 14.78 11.26 29.10
CA ILE A 136 13.81 12.36 29.00
C ILE A 136 12.40 11.77 28.96
N THR A 137 11.52 12.28 29.82
CA THR A 137 10.08 12.02 29.83
C THR A 137 9.34 13.20 29.20
N THR A 138 8.03 13.09 28.98
CA THR A 138 7.20 14.20 28.47
C THR A 138 7.18 15.41 29.40
N THR A 139 7.51 15.22 30.68
CA THR A 139 7.39 16.23 31.75
C THR A 139 8.72 16.56 32.43
N GLY A 140 9.85 15.94 32.03
CA GLY A 140 11.15 16.18 32.65
C GLY A 140 12.17 15.08 32.41
N THR A 141 12.97 14.78 33.43
CA THR A 141 14.00 13.73 33.38
C THR A 141 13.68 12.60 34.36
N TYR A 142 14.05 11.37 33.98
CA TYR A 142 13.89 10.16 34.78
C TYR A 142 15.22 9.42 34.89
N ALA A 143 15.65 9.14 36.11
CA ALA A 143 16.84 8.32 36.35
C ALA A 143 16.47 6.83 36.30
N LEU A 144 16.81 6.17 35.21
CA LEU A 144 16.64 4.72 35.06
C LEU A 144 17.80 4.00 35.76
N ALA A 145 17.45 3.19 36.76
CA ALA A 145 18.38 2.27 37.41
C ALA A 145 18.55 0.99 36.56
N ASP A 146 19.74 0.40 36.59
CA ASP A 146 20.07 -0.88 35.96
C ASP A 146 19.07 -2.00 36.26
N THR A 147 18.66 -2.13 37.52
CA THR A 147 17.66 -3.09 38.02
C THR A 147 16.28 -2.94 37.36
N LYS A 148 16.00 -1.80 36.72
CA LYS A 148 14.72 -1.52 36.03
C LYS A 148 14.80 -1.64 34.51
N ILE A 149 15.98 -1.90 33.93
CA ILE A 149 16.17 -1.91 32.46
C ILE A 149 15.30 -2.96 31.78
N ASP A 150 15.21 -4.18 32.30
CA ASP A 150 14.39 -5.24 31.70
C ASP A 150 12.89 -4.90 31.72
N ALA A 151 12.41 -4.30 32.81
CA ALA A 151 11.03 -3.85 32.92
C ALA A 151 10.74 -2.68 31.97
N PHE A 152 11.68 -1.74 31.84
CA PHE A 152 11.59 -0.65 30.88
C PHE A 152 11.57 -1.16 29.44
N LYS A 153 12.45 -2.11 29.11
CA LYS A 153 12.49 -2.80 27.81
C LYS A 153 11.15 -3.44 27.48
N ALA A 154 10.56 -4.18 28.42
CA ALA A 154 9.28 -4.82 28.23
C ALA A 154 8.16 -3.81 27.96
N ALA A 155 8.08 -2.73 28.74
CA ALA A 155 7.09 -1.67 28.54
C ALA A 155 7.26 -0.95 27.18
N TYR A 156 8.51 -0.65 26.82
CA TYR A 156 8.85 -0.01 25.54
C TYR A 156 8.42 -0.87 24.34
N TYR A 157 8.82 -2.15 24.30
CA TYR A 157 8.44 -3.02 23.18
C TYR A 157 6.96 -3.35 23.15
N ALA A 158 6.30 -3.47 24.31
CA ALA A 158 4.85 -3.62 24.37
C ALA A 158 4.14 -2.45 23.65
N ALA A 159 4.56 -1.20 23.91
CA ALA A 159 4.00 -0.03 23.24
C ALA A 159 4.25 -0.05 21.72
N LEU A 160 5.46 -0.41 21.28
CA LEU A 160 5.77 -0.54 19.85
C LEU A 160 4.89 -1.58 19.16
N PHE A 161 4.71 -2.75 19.77
CA PHE A 161 3.88 -3.81 19.22
C PHE A 161 2.40 -3.46 19.21
N THR A 162 1.90 -2.77 20.24
CA THR A 162 0.53 -2.27 20.26
C THR A 162 0.26 -1.35 19.08
N VAL A 163 1.11 -0.35 18.85
CA VAL A 163 0.95 0.57 17.72
C VAL A 163 1.08 -0.16 16.38
N ASN A 164 2.09 -1.01 16.23
CA ASN A 164 2.28 -1.78 15.00
C ASN A 164 1.07 -2.69 14.69
N ASN A 165 0.52 -3.38 15.69
CA ASN A 165 -0.61 -4.27 15.50
C ASN A 165 -1.91 -3.52 15.19
N ALA A 166 -2.11 -2.34 15.79
CA ALA A 166 -3.28 -1.50 15.50
C ALA A 166 -3.30 -1.04 14.03
N GLU A 167 -2.16 -0.57 13.52
CA GLU A 167 -2.06 -0.02 12.15
C GLU A 167 -1.90 -1.10 11.07
N MET A 168 -1.45 -2.30 11.42
CA MET A 168 -1.32 -3.42 10.48
C MET A 168 -2.67 -4.08 10.15
N VAL A 169 -3.61 -4.05 11.11
CA VAL A 169 -4.95 -4.66 11.01
C VAL A 169 -6.00 -3.67 10.47
N SER A 170 -5.73 -2.36 10.51
CA SER A 170 -6.52 -1.31 9.86
C SER A 170 -6.33 -1.24 8.35
#